data_AF-A0A6I7NN47-F1
#
_entry.id   AF-A0A6I7NN47-F1
#
_cell.length_a   1.000
_cell.length_b   1.000
_cell.length_c   1.000
_cell.angle_alpha   90.00
_cell.angle_beta   90.00
_cell.angle_gamma   90.00
#
_symmetry.space_group_name_H-M   'P 1'
#
loop_
_entity.id
_entity.type
_entity.pdbx_description
1 polymer ?
#
loop_
_entity_poly.entity_id
_entity_poly.type
_entity_poly.pdbx_seq_one_letter_code
_entity_poly.pdbx_strand_id
1 'polypeptide(L)'
;MRRSYSILLAFPLIFTIAVLFWMNSNEETGTGTINAVIGDESYIRIYGKEPGKNVPDHVRIRIHLDYVEGILRNRPMDRLTTEQAFNRLKGLDLLRDYVLEEEFPSNDGHPDERRPTFISEDGRICAVGWLIEKTAGRTVAETVSQVFKYAYIPEIDHPLFLEWAESSGFTIEELAMIQPQYGTFVTEEVRKNRNNIDTSYGIGSALIAGSNVLYLSNSAHNPWMFSDAGNSHWFGLAAGSASVLLGVLNLRNEQVYQIPNVVNLCMMYCTVIEVTETNRLRSSVSAGNIAIGLVSVVRAGYHMVNGTETIRESSSGPGISYLNTHPFEPGSVVPGVSYTVQF
;
A
#
# COMPACT_ATOMS: atom_id res chain seq x y z
N MET A 1 22.66 -46.88 -16.97
CA MET A 1 22.36 -46.26 -15.66
C MET A 1 21.51 -45.02 -15.89
N ARG A 2 20.19 -45.11 -15.71
CA ARG A 2 19.30 -43.93 -15.71
C ARG A 2 19.46 -43.22 -14.36
N ARG A 3 20.11 -42.06 -14.35
CA ARG A 3 20.18 -41.21 -13.14
C ARG A 3 18.87 -40.47 -13.00
N SER A 4 18.16 -40.73 -11.90
CA SER A 4 16.92 -40.07 -11.50
C SER A 4 17.18 -38.63 -11.07
N TYR A 5 17.04 -37.67 -11.97
CA TYR A 5 17.19 -36.23 -11.68
C TYR A 5 15.88 -35.53 -11.27
N SER A 6 14.76 -36.25 -11.23
CA SER A 6 13.43 -35.68 -10.98
C SER A 6 13.22 -35.11 -9.57
N ILE A 7 14.03 -35.53 -8.59
CA ILE A 7 13.87 -35.12 -7.18
C ILE A 7 14.61 -33.79 -6.89
N LEU A 8 15.66 -33.48 -7.65
CA LEU A 8 16.50 -32.28 -7.44
C LEU A 8 15.85 -30.97 -7.94
N LEU A 9 14.89 -31.05 -8.87
CA LEU A 9 14.15 -29.88 -9.36
C LEU A 9 12.86 -29.59 -8.58
N ALA A 10 12.27 -30.59 -7.91
CA ALA A 10 11.06 -30.40 -7.12
C ALA A 10 11.32 -29.64 -5.82
N PHE A 11 12.47 -29.85 -5.19
CA PHE A 11 12.83 -29.21 -3.92
C PHE A 11 12.91 -27.67 -3.99
N PRO A 12 13.64 -27.06 -4.95
CA PRO A 12 13.66 -25.60 -5.06
C PRO A 12 12.29 -25.02 -5.45
N LEU A 13 11.50 -25.72 -6.26
CA LEU A 13 10.15 -25.26 -6.64
C LEU A 13 9.20 -25.28 -5.44
N ILE A 14 9.17 -26.37 -4.67
CA ILE A 14 8.36 -26.50 -3.45
C ILE A 14 8.84 -25.52 -2.38
N PHE A 15 10.14 -25.33 -2.23
CA PHE A 15 10.70 -24.33 -1.32
C PHE A 15 10.29 -22.91 -1.74
N THR A 16 10.31 -22.60 -3.04
CA THR A 16 9.86 -21.29 -3.56
C THR A 16 8.36 -21.10 -3.34
N ILE A 17 7.53 -22.12 -3.60
CA ILE A 17 6.08 -22.08 -3.33
C ILE A 17 5.81 -21.92 -1.83
N ALA A 18 6.54 -22.62 -0.96
CA ALA A 18 6.41 -22.51 0.48
C ALA A 18 6.85 -21.14 1.00
N VAL A 19 7.93 -20.57 0.47
CA VAL A 19 8.38 -19.20 0.79
C VAL A 19 7.36 -18.17 0.28
N LEU A 20 6.82 -18.32 -0.93
CA LEU A 20 5.77 -17.43 -1.45
C LEU A 20 4.47 -17.55 -0.63
N PHE A 21 4.10 -18.75 -0.18
CA PHE A 21 2.95 -18.96 0.69
C PHE A 21 3.17 -18.37 2.10
N TRP A 22 4.38 -18.50 2.65
CA TRP A 22 4.76 -17.91 3.93
C TRP A 22 4.87 -16.37 3.88
N MET A 23 5.35 -15.81 2.76
CA MET A 23 5.37 -14.37 2.53
C MET A 23 3.97 -13.79 2.30
N ASN A 24 3.04 -14.58 1.74
CA ASN A 24 1.64 -14.17 1.55
C ASN A 24 0.79 -14.31 2.83
N SER A 25 1.23 -15.09 3.82
CA SER A 25 0.48 -15.28 5.08
C SER A 25 0.76 -14.24 6.16
N ASN A 26 1.69 -13.31 5.92
CA ASN A 26 2.00 -12.23 6.85
C ASN A 26 1.44 -10.90 6.33
N GLU A 27 0.11 -10.81 6.16
CA GLU A 27 -0.53 -9.50 6.28
C GLU A 27 -0.40 -9.09 7.75
N GLU A 28 0.71 -8.43 8.08
CA GLU A 28 0.94 -7.90 9.42
C GLU A 28 -0.20 -6.92 9.74
N THR A 29 -0.95 -7.23 10.79
CA THR A 29 -2.05 -6.41 11.32
C THR A 29 -1.54 -5.00 11.66
N GLY A 30 -2.39 -3.99 11.43
CA GLY A 30 -2.08 -2.60 11.76
C GLY A 30 -1.63 -2.43 13.21
N THR A 31 -0.70 -1.51 13.45
CA THR A 31 -0.25 -1.15 14.80
C THR A 31 -1.37 -0.39 15.50
N GLY A 32 -2.20 -1.08 16.29
CA GLY A 32 -3.25 -0.50 17.14
C GLY A 32 -4.64 -0.35 16.48
N THR A 33 -5.67 -0.38 17.32
CA THR A 33 -7.08 -0.22 16.91
C THR A 33 -7.44 1.23 16.66
N ILE A 34 -8.47 1.51 15.85
CA ILE A 34 -8.94 2.88 15.62
C ILE A 34 -9.63 3.49 16.84
N ASN A 35 -10.18 2.68 17.74
CA ASN A 35 -10.90 3.14 18.94
C ASN A 35 -10.67 2.20 20.14
N ALA A 36 -10.78 2.74 21.35
CA ALA A 36 -10.55 2.00 22.60
C ALA A 36 -11.76 1.17 23.07
N VAL A 37 -12.98 1.53 22.67
CA VAL A 37 -14.22 0.85 23.08
C VAL A 37 -14.58 -0.27 22.11
N ILE A 38 -14.63 0.03 20.81
CA ILE A 38 -15.09 -0.91 19.78
C ILE A 38 -13.97 -1.44 18.87
N GLY A 39 -12.71 -1.14 19.19
CA GLY A 39 -11.58 -1.60 18.40
C GLY A 39 -11.66 -1.15 16.94
N ASP A 40 -11.50 -2.09 16.00
CA ASP A 40 -11.68 -1.90 14.55
C ASP A 40 -13.02 -2.47 14.03
N GLU A 41 -14.04 -2.61 14.89
CA GLU A 41 -15.33 -3.21 14.51
C GLU A 41 -15.95 -2.53 13.28
N SER A 42 -15.88 -1.20 13.20
CA SER A 42 -16.40 -0.42 12.06
C SER A 42 -15.83 -0.89 10.72
N TYR A 43 -14.52 -1.12 10.65
CA TYR A 43 -13.84 -1.59 9.45
C TYR A 43 -14.19 -3.05 9.13
N ILE A 44 -14.21 -3.91 10.15
CA ILE A 44 -14.53 -5.34 10.01
C ILE A 44 -15.97 -5.52 9.49
N ARG A 45 -16.93 -4.72 9.97
CA ARG A 45 -18.33 -4.78 9.54
C ARG A 45 -18.51 -4.45 8.06
N ILE A 46 -17.73 -3.50 7.54
CA ILE A 46 -17.84 -3.06 6.14
C ILE A 46 -17.09 -4.02 5.20
N TYR A 47 -15.89 -4.44 5.56
CA TYR A 47 -14.99 -5.17 4.65
C TYR A 47 -14.85 -6.66 4.95
N GLY A 48 -15.39 -7.14 6.07
CA GLY A 48 -15.29 -8.54 6.49
C GLY A 48 -13.90 -8.99 6.94
N LYS A 49 -12.97 -8.04 7.16
CA LYS A 49 -11.58 -8.30 7.58
C LYS A 49 -10.99 -7.13 8.37
N GLU A 50 -9.91 -7.38 9.09
CA GLU A 50 -9.15 -6.34 9.81
C GLU A 50 -8.46 -5.36 8.84
N PRO A 51 -8.21 -4.10 9.28
CA PRO A 51 -7.46 -3.15 8.47
C PRO A 51 -5.98 -3.55 8.37
N GLY A 52 -5.48 -3.65 7.14
CA GLY A 52 -4.04 -3.83 6.91
C GLY A 52 -3.24 -2.55 7.20
N LYS A 53 -1.93 -2.68 7.41
CA LYS A 53 -1.00 -1.54 7.67
C LYS A 53 -1.03 -0.43 6.62
N ASN A 54 -1.44 -0.74 5.39
CA ASN A 54 -1.44 0.20 4.26
C ASN A 54 -2.72 1.04 4.15
N VAL A 55 -3.74 0.80 4.99
CA VAL A 55 -4.97 1.59 4.97
C VAL A 55 -4.67 2.99 5.54
N PRO A 56 -4.90 4.08 4.77
CA PRO A 56 -4.65 5.43 5.26
C PRO A 56 -5.45 5.77 6.51
N ASP A 57 -4.86 6.57 7.40
CA ASP A 57 -5.45 6.85 8.70
C ASP A 57 -6.79 7.58 8.61
N HIS A 58 -6.85 8.60 7.74
CA HIS A 58 -8.08 9.35 7.48
C HIS A 58 -9.24 8.46 7.00
N VAL A 59 -8.95 7.40 6.24
CA VAL A 59 -9.95 6.42 5.80
C VAL A 59 -10.49 5.63 7.00
N ARG A 60 -9.61 5.13 7.87
CA ARG A 60 -10.02 4.40 9.09
C ARG A 60 -10.85 5.28 10.01
N ILE A 61 -10.45 6.53 10.22
CA ILE A 61 -11.14 7.50 11.08
C ILE A 61 -12.54 7.79 10.53
N ARG A 62 -12.66 8.09 9.23
CA ARG A 62 -13.95 8.38 8.59
C ARG A 62 -14.92 7.22 8.73
N ILE A 63 -14.49 6.00 8.36
CA ILE A 63 -15.28 4.77 8.50
C ILE A 63 -15.75 4.57 9.94
N HIS A 64 -14.84 4.77 10.89
CA HIS A 64 -15.14 4.63 12.31
C HIS A 64 -16.20 5.62 12.79
N LEU A 65 -16.01 6.91 12.49
CA LEU A 65 -16.93 7.95 12.94
C LEU A 65 -18.30 7.84 12.26
N ASP A 66 -18.35 7.49 10.96
CA ASP A 66 -19.61 7.20 10.25
C ASP A 66 -20.38 6.04 10.90
N TYR A 67 -19.67 4.96 11.26
CA TYR A 67 -20.27 3.80 11.92
C TYR A 67 -20.81 4.15 13.31
N VAL A 68 -20.01 4.87 14.12
CA VAL A 68 -20.41 5.28 15.47
C VAL A 68 -21.59 6.25 15.41
N GLU A 69 -21.58 7.25 14.54
CA GLU A 69 -22.70 8.18 14.37
C GLU A 69 -24.00 7.44 14.02
N GLY A 70 -23.93 6.46 13.11
CA GLY A 70 -25.06 5.58 12.79
C GLY A 70 -25.58 4.79 13.99
N ILE A 71 -24.71 4.22 14.83
CA ILE A 71 -25.11 3.54 16.07
C ILE A 71 -25.80 4.53 17.01
N LEU A 72 -25.20 5.69 17.24
CA LEU A 72 -25.66 6.64 18.25
C LEU A 72 -26.99 7.31 17.89
N ARG A 73 -27.26 7.51 16.59
CA ARG A 73 -28.57 7.98 16.10
C ARG A 73 -29.71 6.99 16.34
N ASN A 74 -29.41 5.69 16.35
CA ASN A 74 -30.40 4.64 16.56
C ASN A 74 -30.58 4.26 18.04
N ARG A 75 -29.82 4.88 18.96
CA ARG A 75 -29.97 4.62 20.39
C ARG A 75 -31.22 5.29 20.97
N PRO A 76 -31.95 4.62 21.87
CA PRO A 76 -33.08 5.23 22.59
C PRO A 76 -32.66 6.48 23.37
N MET A 77 -33.56 7.47 23.40
CA MET A 77 -33.37 8.75 24.12
C MET A 77 -34.41 8.94 25.24
N ASP A 78 -35.11 7.87 25.63
CA ASP A 78 -36.20 7.85 26.61
C ASP A 78 -35.79 8.33 28.01
N ARG A 79 -34.50 8.27 28.33
CA ARG A 79 -33.93 8.71 29.62
C ARG A 79 -33.37 10.13 29.60
N LEU A 80 -33.36 10.79 28.45
CA LEU A 80 -32.84 12.15 28.29
C LEU A 80 -33.93 13.18 28.56
N THR A 81 -33.54 14.33 29.10
CA THR A 81 -34.42 15.51 29.08
C THR A 81 -34.63 15.99 27.64
N THR A 82 -35.68 16.77 27.41
CA THR A 82 -35.94 17.38 26.09
C THR A 82 -34.73 18.17 25.57
N GLU A 83 -34.03 18.88 26.46
CA GLU A 83 -32.84 19.66 26.12
C GLU A 83 -31.65 18.75 25.78
N GLN A 84 -31.39 17.71 26.59
CA GLN A 84 -30.34 16.74 26.29
C GLN A 84 -30.58 16.00 24.98
N ALA A 85 -31.83 15.62 24.69
CA ALA A 85 -32.18 14.98 23.42
C ALA A 85 -31.94 15.93 22.23
N PHE A 86 -32.30 17.21 22.37
CA PHE A 86 -32.02 18.22 21.35
C PHE A 86 -30.51 18.41 21.14
N ASN A 87 -29.75 18.57 22.23
CA ASN A 87 -28.30 18.74 22.19
C ASN A 87 -27.60 17.53 21.58
N ARG A 88 -28.06 16.32 21.90
CA ARG A 88 -27.53 15.08 21.32
C ARG A 88 -27.71 15.04 19.81
N LEU A 89 -28.91 15.34 19.31
CA LEU A 89 -29.17 15.36 17.87
C LEU A 89 -28.32 16.43 17.17
N LYS A 90 -28.23 17.64 17.74
CA LYS A 90 -27.34 18.69 17.26
C LYS A 90 -25.87 18.24 17.24
N GLY A 91 -25.42 17.54 18.29
CA GLY A 91 -24.07 16.99 18.38
C GLY A 91 -23.80 15.94 17.32
N LEU A 92 -24.75 15.06 17.01
CA LEU A 92 -24.62 14.07 15.95
C LEU A 92 -24.60 14.71 14.55
N ASP A 93 -25.34 15.80 14.34
CA ASP A 93 -25.27 16.58 13.11
C ASP A 93 -23.90 17.28 12.97
N LEU A 94 -23.37 17.86 14.06
CA LEU A 94 -22.02 18.43 14.07
C LEU A 94 -20.92 17.39 13.88
N LEU A 95 -21.12 16.16 14.39
CA LEU A 95 -20.21 15.04 14.16
C LEU A 95 -20.20 14.66 12.68
N ARG A 96 -21.37 14.64 12.04
CA ARG A 96 -21.47 14.42 10.59
C ARG A 96 -20.71 15.49 9.81
N ASP A 97 -20.85 16.76 10.17
CA ASP A 97 -20.09 17.86 9.54
C ASP A 97 -18.57 17.67 9.72
N TYR A 98 -18.13 17.31 10.93
CA TYR A 98 -16.72 17.02 11.21
C TYR A 98 -16.14 15.89 10.34
N VAL A 99 -16.90 14.81 10.15
CA VAL A 99 -16.50 13.69 9.30
C VAL A 99 -16.37 14.11 7.84
N LEU A 100 -17.21 15.06 7.38
CA LEU A 100 -17.16 15.60 6.02
C LEU A 100 -16.00 16.57 5.80
N GLU A 101 -15.53 17.27 6.84
CA GLU A 101 -14.37 18.17 6.75
C GLU A 101 -13.05 17.40 6.67
N GLU A 102 -12.95 16.22 7.30
CA GLU A 102 -11.78 15.34 7.28
C GLU A 102 -10.48 15.94 7.83
N GLU A 103 -10.56 17.04 8.58
CA GLU A 103 -9.42 17.69 9.24
C GLU A 103 -9.14 17.06 10.61
N PHE A 104 -8.71 15.80 10.60
CA PHE A 104 -8.42 15.03 11.80
C PHE A 104 -7.05 15.35 12.40
N PRO A 105 -6.89 15.36 13.74
CA PRO A 105 -5.58 15.54 14.34
C PRO A 105 -4.69 14.32 14.12
N SER A 106 -3.41 14.52 14.36
CA SER A 106 -2.39 13.48 14.34
C SER A 106 -1.86 13.19 15.74
N ASN A 107 -1.36 11.98 15.98
CA ASN A 107 -0.57 11.71 17.18
C ASN A 107 0.88 12.21 16.99
N ASP A 108 1.20 13.33 17.63
CA ASP A 108 2.49 14.03 17.59
C ASP A 108 3.38 13.75 18.83
N GLY A 109 2.83 13.14 19.88
CA GLY A 109 3.55 12.87 21.14
C GLY A 109 3.98 11.43 21.38
N HIS A 110 3.41 10.47 20.65
CA HIS A 110 3.58 9.03 20.93
C HIS A 110 3.90 8.24 19.65
N PRO A 111 5.14 8.28 19.13
CA PRO A 111 5.55 7.75 17.81
C PRO A 111 5.34 6.24 17.62
N ASP A 112 5.34 5.48 18.71
CA ASP A 112 5.38 4.01 18.70
C ASP A 112 3.99 3.37 18.83
N GLU A 113 2.94 4.15 19.10
CA GLU A 113 1.58 3.64 19.33
C GLU A 113 0.51 4.56 18.74
N ARG A 114 -0.68 4.01 18.48
CA ARG A 114 -1.84 4.86 18.25
C ARG A 114 -2.29 5.43 19.57
N ARG A 115 -2.62 6.71 19.59
CA ARG A 115 -3.09 7.36 20.80
C ARG A 115 -4.13 8.42 20.49
N PRO A 116 -5.13 8.64 21.37
CA PRO A 116 -5.99 9.81 21.24
C PRO A 116 -5.14 11.08 21.24
N THR A 117 -5.58 12.06 20.46
CA THR A 117 -5.01 13.42 20.47
C THR A 117 -6.18 14.39 20.41
N PHE A 118 -6.31 15.23 21.44
CA PHE A 118 -7.44 16.14 21.59
C PHE A 118 -7.33 17.33 20.63
N ILE A 119 -6.20 18.05 20.69
CA ILE A 119 -5.79 19.05 19.69
C ILE A 119 -4.32 18.79 19.37
N SER A 120 -3.96 18.57 18.09
CA SER A 120 -2.56 18.37 17.66
C SER A 120 -1.78 19.69 17.55
N GLU A 121 -0.46 19.62 17.40
CA GLU A 121 0.45 20.76 17.32
C GLU A 121 0.12 21.74 16.18
N ASP A 122 -0.45 21.24 15.08
CA ASP A 122 -0.94 22.04 13.95
C ASP A 122 -2.33 22.66 14.18
N GLY A 123 -2.93 22.44 15.36
CA GLY A 123 -4.19 23.02 15.80
C GLY A 123 -5.45 22.23 15.40
N ARG A 124 -5.30 21.12 14.68
CA ARG A 124 -6.44 20.24 14.34
C ARG A 124 -7.03 19.63 15.60
N ILE A 125 -8.35 19.51 15.64
CA ILE A 125 -9.10 19.11 16.82
C ILE A 125 -9.81 17.78 16.59
N CYS A 126 -9.87 16.92 17.60
CA CYS A 126 -10.55 15.64 17.53
C CYS A 126 -12.07 15.80 17.45
N ALA A 127 -12.77 14.72 17.11
CA ALA A 127 -14.22 14.69 17.03
C ALA A 127 -14.91 15.20 18.31
N VAL A 128 -14.50 14.74 19.49
CA VAL A 128 -15.10 15.20 20.77
C VAL A 128 -14.79 16.67 21.03
N GLY A 129 -13.55 17.10 20.77
CA GLY A 129 -13.14 18.49 20.89
C GLY A 129 -13.92 19.41 19.94
N TRP A 130 -14.20 18.97 18.72
CA TRP A 130 -15.03 19.70 17.76
C TRP A 130 -16.44 19.92 18.28
N LEU A 131 -17.06 18.89 18.87
CA LEU A 131 -18.39 19.03 19.48
C LEU A 131 -18.38 20.10 20.60
N ILE A 132 -17.36 20.09 21.45
CA ILE A 132 -17.16 21.11 22.49
C ILE A 132 -16.97 22.49 21.86
N GLU A 133 -16.09 22.62 20.86
CA GLU A 133 -15.81 23.89 20.19
C GLU A 133 -17.09 24.52 19.63
N LYS A 134 -17.94 23.72 18.96
CA LYS A 134 -19.16 24.21 18.32
C LYS A 134 -20.31 24.47 19.28
N THR A 135 -20.24 23.99 20.53
CA THR A 135 -21.35 24.10 21.49
C THR A 135 -21.01 24.92 22.75
N ALA A 136 -19.75 24.92 23.17
CA ALA A 136 -19.23 25.62 24.34
C ALA A 136 -18.06 26.58 24.03
N GLY A 137 -17.50 26.52 22.81
CA GLY A 137 -16.46 27.43 22.34
C GLY A 137 -15.05 26.83 22.39
N ARG A 138 -14.17 27.31 21.49
CA ARG A 138 -12.80 26.82 21.32
C ARG A 138 -11.98 26.87 22.62
N THR A 139 -12.13 27.93 23.41
CA THR A 139 -11.39 28.12 24.68
C THR A 139 -11.66 26.98 25.67
N VAL A 140 -12.87 26.42 25.69
CA VAL A 140 -13.19 25.27 26.55
C VAL A 140 -12.43 24.03 26.08
N ALA A 141 -12.44 23.76 24.77
CA ALA A 141 -11.71 22.63 24.20
C ALA A 141 -10.19 22.76 24.42
N GLU A 142 -9.63 23.95 24.26
CA GLU A 142 -8.21 24.23 24.51
C GLU A 142 -7.83 24.02 25.99
N THR A 143 -8.69 24.46 26.91
CA THR A 143 -8.49 24.28 28.35
C THR A 143 -8.42 22.79 28.71
N VAL A 144 -9.35 21.98 28.19
CA VAL A 144 -9.31 20.53 28.37
C VAL A 144 -8.06 19.92 27.73
N SER A 145 -7.73 20.34 26.51
CA SER A 145 -6.57 19.81 25.77
C SER A 145 -5.23 20.10 26.45
N GLN A 146 -5.08 21.22 27.17
CA GLN A 146 -3.82 21.56 27.86
C GLN A 146 -3.41 20.52 28.90
N VAL A 147 -4.39 19.87 29.54
CA VAL A 147 -4.16 18.89 30.61
C VAL A 147 -4.33 17.47 30.08
N PHE A 148 -5.27 17.25 29.16
CA PHE A 148 -5.73 15.93 28.73
C PHE A 148 -5.46 15.65 27.24
N LYS A 149 -4.44 16.27 26.63
CA LYS A 149 -4.13 16.16 25.18
C LYS A 149 -4.18 14.73 24.66
N TYR A 150 -3.61 13.77 25.37
CA TYR A 150 -3.53 12.36 24.94
C TYR A 150 -4.33 11.38 25.81
N ALA A 151 -5.28 11.91 26.59
CA ALA A 151 -6.09 11.11 27.51
C ALA A 151 -7.26 10.45 26.78
N TYR A 152 -7.63 9.27 27.24
CA TYR A 152 -8.90 8.67 26.83
C TYR A 152 -10.06 9.41 27.49
N ILE A 153 -11.23 9.48 26.83
CA ILE A 153 -12.40 10.19 27.38
C ILE A 153 -12.73 9.79 28.84
N PRO A 154 -12.72 8.51 29.24
CA PRO A 154 -12.99 8.13 30.63
C PRO A 154 -11.96 8.63 31.66
N GLU A 155 -10.79 9.09 31.21
CA GLU A 155 -9.71 9.61 32.05
C GLU A 155 -9.79 11.14 32.23
N ILE A 156 -10.67 11.82 31.48
CA ILE A 156 -10.81 13.28 31.54
C ILE A 156 -11.63 13.67 32.77
N ASP A 157 -10.94 13.92 33.88
CA ASP A 157 -11.51 14.48 35.11
C ASP A 157 -11.35 16.00 35.12
N HIS A 158 -12.12 16.68 34.28
CA HIS A 158 -12.14 18.15 34.20
C HIS A 158 -13.58 18.68 34.37
N PRO A 159 -13.86 19.59 35.32
CA PRO A 159 -15.23 20.06 35.60
C PRO A 159 -15.96 20.59 34.36
N LEU A 160 -15.31 21.43 33.55
CA LEU A 160 -15.91 21.95 32.31
C LEU A 160 -16.26 20.85 31.30
N PHE A 161 -15.47 19.76 31.25
CA PHE A 161 -15.74 18.65 30.35
C PHE A 161 -16.93 17.83 30.86
N LEU A 162 -16.97 17.54 32.16
CA LEU A 162 -18.04 16.75 32.77
C LEU A 162 -19.39 17.47 32.71
N GLU A 163 -19.43 18.76 33.01
CA GLU A 163 -20.63 19.60 32.89
C GLU A 163 -21.13 19.67 31.43
N TRP A 164 -20.21 19.83 30.48
CA TRP A 164 -20.55 19.80 29.06
C TRP A 164 -21.08 18.42 28.64
N ALA A 165 -20.43 17.33 29.04
CA ALA A 165 -20.84 15.97 28.70
C ALA A 165 -22.25 15.69 29.23
N GLU A 166 -22.55 16.05 30.48
CA GLU A 166 -23.88 15.88 31.08
C GLU A 166 -24.97 16.66 30.33
N SER A 167 -24.71 17.91 29.96
CA SER A 167 -25.67 18.75 29.22
C SER A 167 -25.80 18.38 27.74
N SER A 168 -24.79 17.74 27.14
CA SER A 168 -24.77 17.35 25.72
C SER A 168 -25.74 16.22 25.37
N GLY A 169 -26.16 15.42 26.34
CA GLY A 169 -26.98 14.22 26.10
C GLY A 169 -26.20 13.00 25.60
N PHE A 170 -24.87 13.03 25.68
CA PHE A 170 -24.01 11.86 25.50
C PHE A 170 -23.53 11.31 26.83
N THR A 171 -23.40 9.98 26.91
CA THR A 171 -22.68 9.34 28.01
C THR A 171 -21.16 9.36 27.77
N ILE A 172 -20.37 9.21 28.83
CA ILE A 172 -18.90 9.09 28.73
C ILE A 172 -18.48 7.92 27.83
N GLU A 173 -19.21 6.81 27.88
CA GLU A 173 -18.96 5.65 27.01
C GLU A 173 -19.20 5.98 25.53
N GLU A 174 -20.25 6.74 25.22
CA GLU A 174 -20.54 7.19 23.85
C GLU A 174 -19.50 8.17 23.32
N LEU A 175 -19.08 9.12 24.16
CA LEU A 175 -17.99 10.03 23.82
C LEU A 175 -16.67 9.25 23.61
N ALA A 176 -16.43 8.18 24.39
CA ALA A 176 -15.30 7.29 24.20
C ALA A 176 -15.41 6.47 22.89
N MET A 177 -16.62 6.11 22.43
CA MET A 177 -16.80 5.53 21.09
C MET A 177 -16.51 6.56 19.98
N ILE A 178 -16.89 7.82 20.18
CA ILE A 178 -16.64 8.90 19.23
C ILE A 178 -15.13 9.21 19.14
N GLN A 179 -14.35 9.07 20.22
CA GLN A 179 -12.92 9.38 20.26
C GLN A 179 -12.08 8.36 19.46
N PRO A 180 -11.50 8.73 18.29
CA PRO A 180 -10.55 7.88 17.61
C PRO A 180 -9.17 7.93 18.30
N GLN A 181 -8.36 6.93 18.01
CA GLN A 181 -6.93 6.92 18.26
C GLN A 181 -6.22 7.19 16.95
N TYR A 182 -5.21 8.05 16.97
CA TYR A 182 -4.52 8.50 15.76
C TYR A 182 -3.18 7.79 15.61
N GLY A 183 -2.86 7.41 14.38
CA GLY A 183 -1.50 7.03 14.03
C GLY A 183 -0.57 8.23 14.14
N THR A 184 0.73 7.96 14.16
CA THR A 184 1.71 9.03 14.23
C THR A 184 1.83 9.72 12.89
N PHE A 185 2.17 11.02 12.91
CA PHE A 185 2.48 11.74 11.69
C PHE A 185 3.64 11.03 11.01
N VAL A 186 3.34 10.20 10.01
CA VAL A 186 4.30 9.94 8.97
C VAL A 186 4.12 11.07 7.98
N THR A 187 5.10 11.95 7.88
CA THR A 187 5.25 12.94 6.80
C THR A 187 5.50 12.23 5.45
N GLU A 188 4.72 11.20 5.13
CA GLU A 188 4.82 10.31 3.97
C GLU A 188 3.76 10.61 2.90
N GLU A 189 2.74 11.45 3.13
CA GLU A 189 1.80 11.79 2.04
C GLU A 189 2.43 12.70 0.97
N VAL A 190 3.50 13.44 1.29
CA VAL A 190 4.23 14.27 0.32
C VAL A 190 5.37 13.48 -0.38
N ARG A 191 5.77 12.30 0.11
CA ARG A 191 6.92 11.60 -0.48
C ARG A 191 6.96 10.08 -0.41
N LYS A 192 5.81 9.39 -0.31
CA LYS A 192 5.78 8.02 -0.82
C LYS A 192 6.14 8.10 -2.30
N ASN A 193 7.36 7.72 -2.65
CA ASN A 193 7.76 7.59 -4.04
C ASN A 193 6.83 6.53 -4.65
N ARG A 194 5.72 6.97 -5.25
CA ARG A 194 4.66 6.09 -5.78
C ARG A 194 5.17 5.23 -6.95
N ASN A 195 6.40 5.47 -7.39
CA ASN A 195 7.19 4.59 -8.24
C ASN A 195 8.07 3.62 -7.44
N ASN A 196 7.60 3.05 -6.33
CA ASN A 196 8.37 2.04 -5.61
C ASN A 196 8.13 0.64 -6.19
N ILE A 197 9.14 -0.21 -6.15
CA ILE A 197 9.03 -1.62 -6.50
C ILE A 197 8.85 -2.37 -5.18
N ASP A 198 7.80 -3.19 -5.08
CA ASP A 198 7.64 -4.10 -3.95
C ASP A 198 8.92 -4.93 -3.75
N THR A 199 9.41 -5.05 -2.52
CA THR A 199 10.69 -5.70 -2.22
C THR A 199 10.72 -7.14 -2.71
N SER A 200 9.60 -7.88 -2.60
CA SER A 200 9.52 -9.26 -3.09
C SER A 200 9.57 -9.31 -4.63
N TYR A 201 8.89 -8.38 -5.30
CA TYR A 201 8.96 -8.25 -6.75
C TYR A 201 10.36 -7.83 -7.23
N GLY A 202 11.01 -6.91 -6.52
CA GLY A 202 12.37 -6.45 -6.81
C GLY A 202 13.40 -7.57 -6.69
N ILE A 203 13.38 -8.33 -5.60
CA ILE A 203 14.25 -9.49 -5.39
C ILE A 203 13.97 -10.57 -6.45
N GLY A 204 12.70 -10.90 -6.69
CA GLY A 204 12.31 -11.89 -7.69
C GLY A 204 12.77 -11.50 -9.10
N SER A 205 12.59 -10.24 -9.48
CA SER A 205 13.06 -9.70 -10.76
C SER A 205 14.58 -9.75 -10.88
N ALA A 206 15.31 -9.35 -9.84
CA ALA A 206 16.78 -9.37 -9.86
C ALA A 206 17.34 -10.79 -10.03
N LEU A 207 16.77 -11.78 -9.31
CA LEU A 207 17.20 -13.18 -9.40
C LEU A 207 16.92 -13.77 -10.79
N ILE A 208 15.73 -13.54 -11.33
CA ILE A 208 15.35 -14.07 -12.64
C ILE A 208 16.12 -13.35 -13.76
N ALA A 209 16.25 -12.03 -13.71
CA ALA A 209 17.06 -11.27 -14.66
C ALA A 209 18.53 -11.72 -14.62
N GLY A 210 19.11 -11.91 -13.43
CA GLY A 210 20.45 -12.46 -13.25
C GLY A 210 20.59 -13.86 -13.87
N SER A 211 19.60 -14.74 -13.68
CA SER A 211 19.57 -16.08 -14.29
C SER A 211 19.56 -16.01 -15.83
N ASN A 212 18.81 -15.06 -16.39
CA ASN A 212 18.79 -14.83 -17.84
C ASN A 212 20.13 -14.29 -18.35
N VAL A 213 20.76 -13.33 -17.66
CA VAL A 213 22.10 -12.82 -18.02
C VAL A 213 23.14 -13.95 -17.96
N LEU A 214 23.08 -14.79 -16.93
CA LEU A 214 23.94 -15.96 -16.79
C LEU A 214 23.76 -16.95 -17.95
N TYR A 215 22.51 -17.24 -18.35
CA TYR A 215 22.24 -18.06 -19.52
C TYR A 215 22.73 -17.41 -20.83
N LEU A 216 22.47 -16.12 -21.04
CA LEU A 216 22.83 -15.40 -22.27
C LEU A 216 24.35 -15.20 -22.42
N SER A 217 25.08 -15.12 -21.30
CA SER A 217 26.54 -15.11 -21.28
C SER A 217 27.16 -16.50 -21.40
N ASN A 218 26.36 -17.56 -21.24
CA ASN A 218 26.82 -18.92 -21.42
C ASN A 218 27.04 -19.22 -22.91
N SER A 219 28.18 -19.83 -23.25
CA SER A 219 28.41 -20.29 -24.62
C SER A 219 27.46 -21.42 -24.95
N ALA A 220 26.79 -21.33 -26.10
CA ALA A 220 25.88 -22.38 -26.56
C ALA A 220 26.61 -23.70 -26.90
N HIS A 221 27.91 -23.63 -27.21
CA HIS A 221 28.70 -24.78 -27.68
C HIS A 221 29.57 -25.38 -26.57
N ASN A 222 30.14 -24.54 -25.71
CA ASN A 222 30.92 -24.97 -24.54
C ASN A 222 30.35 -24.31 -23.28
N PRO A 223 29.18 -24.77 -22.81
CA PRO A 223 28.53 -24.20 -21.65
C PRO A 223 29.44 -24.35 -20.42
N TRP A 224 29.85 -23.24 -19.82
CA TRP A 224 30.66 -23.24 -18.59
C TRP A 224 29.79 -23.52 -17.36
N MET A 225 28.49 -23.22 -17.47
CA MET A 225 27.51 -23.37 -16.39
C MET A 225 26.92 -24.78 -16.29
N PHE A 226 26.90 -25.54 -17.39
CA PHE A 226 26.25 -26.84 -17.47
C PHE A 226 27.16 -27.84 -18.18
N SER A 227 27.16 -29.09 -17.74
CA SER A 227 27.99 -30.15 -18.34
C SER A 227 27.56 -30.60 -19.73
N ASP A 228 26.39 -30.14 -20.21
CA ASP A 228 25.81 -30.51 -21.51
C ASP A 228 25.01 -29.32 -22.09
N ALA A 229 25.12 -29.11 -23.41
CA ALA A 229 24.45 -28.02 -24.12
C ALA A 229 22.92 -28.11 -24.06
N GLY A 230 22.34 -29.32 -24.12
CA GLY A 230 20.91 -29.54 -24.01
C GLY A 230 20.34 -29.07 -22.67
N ASN A 231 21.06 -29.33 -21.57
CA ASN A 231 20.67 -28.83 -20.24
C ASN A 231 20.72 -27.30 -20.16
N SER A 232 21.69 -26.67 -20.84
CA SER A 232 21.77 -25.21 -20.91
C SER A 232 20.57 -24.60 -21.62
N HIS A 233 20.06 -25.21 -22.70
CA HIS A 233 18.93 -24.65 -23.45
C HIS A 233 17.61 -24.80 -22.69
N TRP A 234 17.37 -25.94 -22.03
CA TRP A 234 16.21 -26.10 -21.14
C TRP A 234 16.21 -25.10 -19.99
N PHE A 235 17.38 -24.81 -19.42
CA PHE A 235 17.52 -23.74 -18.42
C PHE A 235 17.14 -22.37 -19.01
N GLY A 236 17.61 -22.04 -20.21
CA GLY A 236 17.25 -20.82 -20.92
C GLY A 236 15.75 -20.67 -21.18
N LEU A 237 15.07 -21.75 -21.59
CA LEU A 237 13.61 -21.76 -21.74
C LEU A 237 12.90 -21.51 -20.41
N ALA A 238 13.32 -22.18 -19.34
CA ALA A 238 12.70 -22.04 -18.02
C ALA A 238 12.90 -20.63 -17.44
N ALA A 239 14.14 -20.13 -17.43
CA ALA A 239 14.47 -18.80 -16.94
C ALA A 239 13.81 -17.70 -17.78
N GLY A 240 13.76 -17.87 -19.11
CA GLY A 240 13.14 -16.92 -20.01
C GLY A 240 11.62 -16.85 -19.84
N SER A 241 10.94 -18.02 -19.78
CA SER A 241 9.50 -18.09 -19.58
C SER A 241 9.08 -17.55 -18.21
N ALA A 242 9.85 -17.84 -17.16
CA ALA A 242 9.60 -17.29 -15.82
C ALA A 242 9.74 -15.75 -15.81
N SER A 243 10.70 -15.19 -16.54
CA SER A 243 10.88 -13.74 -16.66
C SER A 243 9.71 -13.07 -17.41
N VAL A 244 9.25 -13.67 -18.51
CA VAL A 244 8.06 -13.19 -19.23
C VAL A 244 6.83 -13.24 -18.32
N LEU A 245 6.60 -14.35 -17.63
CA LEU A 245 5.44 -14.50 -16.74
C LEU A 245 5.50 -13.49 -15.59
N LEU A 246 6.66 -13.34 -14.94
CA LEU A 246 6.86 -12.39 -13.86
C LEU A 246 6.61 -10.95 -14.34
N GLY A 247 7.09 -10.59 -15.53
CA GLY A 247 6.85 -9.29 -16.12
C GLY A 247 5.39 -9.05 -16.47
N VAL A 248 4.71 -9.99 -17.15
CA VAL A 248 3.29 -9.87 -17.53
C VAL A 248 2.39 -9.70 -16.32
N LEU A 249 2.59 -10.49 -15.26
CA LEU A 249 1.80 -10.41 -14.03
C LEU A 249 1.96 -9.07 -13.28
N ASN A 250 3.04 -8.33 -13.55
CA ASN A 250 3.36 -7.06 -12.90
C ASN A 250 3.24 -5.83 -13.82
N LEU A 251 2.99 -6.05 -15.11
CA LEU A 251 2.87 -5.00 -16.13
C LEU A 251 1.59 -4.17 -15.92
N ARG A 252 0.50 -4.83 -15.56
CA ARG A 252 -0.77 -4.17 -15.21
C ARG A 252 -0.75 -3.81 -13.73
N ASN A 253 -0.26 -2.61 -13.43
CA ASN A 253 -0.13 -2.09 -12.06
C ASN A 253 -0.95 -0.83 -11.81
N GLU A 254 -1.99 -0.64 -12.61
CA GLU A 254 -2.93 0.46 -12.45
C GLU A 254 -3.67 0.31 -11.12
N GLN A 255 -3.67 1.38 -10.35
CA GLN A 255 -4.54 1.53 -9.21
C GLN A 255 -5.59 2.58 -9.59
N VAL A 256 -6.86 2.18 -9.52
CA VAL A 256 -7.98 3.08 -9.73
C VAL A 256 -8.40 3.59 -8.37
N TYR A 257 -8.28 4.90 -8.17
CA TYR A 257 -8.78 5.55 -6.97
C TYR A 257 -9.92 6.47 -7.34
N GLN A 258 -10.94 6.43 -6.48
CA GLN A 258 -12.09 7.33 -6.56
C GLN A 258 -11.79 8.53 -5.67
N ILE A 259 -11.48 9.67 -6.28
CA ILE A 259 -11.29 10.92 -5.55
C ILE A 259 -12.62 11.67 -5.59
N PRO A 260 -13.20 12.04 -4.43
CA PRO A 260 -14.32 12.97 -4.39
C PRO A 260 -13.88 14.28 -5.05
N ASN A 261 -14.61 14.77 -6.04
CA ASN A 261 -14.26 16.01 -6.70
C ASN A 261 -14.33 17.17 -5.68
N VAL A 262 -13.19 17.79 -5.37
CA VAL A 262 -13.04 18.74 -4.25
C VAL A 262 -13.57 20.15 -4.56
N VAL A 263 -14.39 20.30 -5.61
CA VAL A 263 -15.00 21.59 -5.94
C VAL A 263 -16.43 21.60 -5.41
N ASN A 264 -16.59 22.17 -4.22
CA ASN A 264 -17.79 22.73 -3.60
C ASN A 264 -19.16 22.44 -4.26
N LEU A 265 -20.10 21.98 -3.42
CA LEU A 265 -21.50 21.61 -3.68
C LEU A 265 -21.69 20.25 -4.37
N CYS A 266 -21.93 19.21 -3.58
CA CYS A 266 -22.66 18.03 -4.07
C CYS A 266 -23.97 17.84 -3.31
N MET A 267 -24.97 18.65 -3.67
CA MET A 267 -26.36 18.23 -3.55
C MET A 267 -26.75 17.57 -4.87
N MET A 268 -26.93 16.24 -4.83
CA MET A 268 -27.68 15.41 -5.79
C MET A 268 -26.95 14.68 -6.93
N TYR A 269 -25.71 14.98 -7.33
CA TYR A 269 -24.94 14.11 -8.26
C TYR A 269 -23.42 14.22 -8.05
N CYS A 270 -22.82 13.21 -7.40
CA CYS A 270 -21.36 13.15 -7.21
C CYS A 270 -20.72 12.56 -8.47
N THR A 271 -20.09 13.37 -9.31
CA THR A 271 -19.19 12.84 -10.34
C THR A 271 -17.88 12.45 -9.66
N VAL A 272 -17.74 11.15 -9.40
CA VAL A 272 -16.48 10.57 -8.94
C VAL A 272 -15.47 10.69 -10.08
N ILE A 273 -14.32 11.29 -9.80
CA ILE A 273 -13.21 11.27 -10.76
C ILE A 273 -12.47 9.97 -10.50
N GLU A 274 -12.54 9.04 -11.45
CA GLU A 274 -11.66 7.88 -11.48
C GLU A 274 -10.27 8.34 -11.91
N VAL A 275 -9.35 8.41 -10.96
CA VAL A 275 -7.94 8.65 -11.23
C VAL A 275 -7.26 7.30 -11.32
N THR A 276 -6.77 6.97 -12.51
CA THR A 276 -5.94 5.79 -12.74
C THR A 276 -4.48 6.22 -12.63
N GLU A 277 -3.79 5.77 -11.58
CA GLU A 277 -2.34 5.97 -11.44
C GLU A 277 -1.60 4.69 -11.83
N THR A 278 -0.53 4.84 -12.63
CA THR A 278 0.34 3.74 -13.08
C THR A 278 1.73 3.91 -12.48
N ASN A 279 2.27 2.86 -11.86
CA ASN A 279 3.62 2.86 -11.31
C ASN A 279 4.64 2.62 -12.44
N ARG A 280 5.28 3.70 -12.89
CA ARG A 280 6.17 3.67 -14.06
C ARG A 280 7.43 2.85 -13.82
N LEU A 281 8.01 2.86 -12.62
CA LEU A 281 9.21 2.05 -12.32
C LEU A 281 8.89 0.56 -12.34
N ARG A 282 7.76 0.13 -11.76
CA ARG A 282 7.30 -1.26 -11.83
C ARG A 282 6.99 -1.67 -13.27
N SER A 283 6.38 -0.79 -14.08
CA SER A 283 6.14 -1.05 -15.51
C SER A 283 7.45 -1.20 -16.28
N SER A 284 8.46 -0.36 -16.02
CA SER A 284 9.78 -0.44 -16.66
C SER A 284 10.51 -1.75 -16.32
N VAL A 285 10.50 -2.17 -15.05
CA VAL A 285 11.10 -3.46 -14.65
C VAL A 285 10.34 -4.64 -15.26
N SER A 286 9.01 -4.56 -15.32
CA SER A 286 8.17 -5.59 -15.97
C SER A 286 8.48 -5.71 -17.46
N ALA A 287 8.62 -4.58 -18.16
CA ALA A 287 9.03 -4.56 -19.56
C ALA A 287 10.45 -5.13 -19.76
N GLY A 288 11.37 -4.82 -18.85
CA GLY A 288 12.72 -5.39 -18.85
C GLY A 288 12.72 -6.92 -18.70
N ASN A 289 11.95 -7.46 -17.75
CA ASN A 289 11.76 -8.89 -17.57
C ASN A 289 11.15 -9.57 -18.81
N ILE A 290 10.14 -8.95 -19.43
CA ILE A 290 9.54 -9.47 -20.68
C ILE A 290 10.59 -9.52 -21.80
N ALA A 291 11.33 -8.42 -21.99
CA ALA A 291 12.32 -8.31 -23.06
C ALA A 291 13.44 -9.34 -22.91
N ILE A 292 14.06 -9.42 -21.73
CA ILE A 292 15.15 -10.37 -21.50
C ILE A 292 14.65 -11.82 -21.56
N GLY A 293 13.45 -12.08 -21.05
CA GLY A 293 12.83 -13.39 -21.08
C GLY A 293 12.55 -13.89 -22.50
N LEU A 294 12.01 -13.03 -23.38
CA LEU A 294 11.78 -13.36 -24.78
C LEU A 294 13.08 -13.67 -25.53
N VAL A 295 14.14 -12.89 -25.29
CA VAL A 295 15.45 -13.14 -25.91
C VAL A 295 15.99 -14.51 -25.50
N SER A 296 15.91 -14.86 -24.21
CA SER A 296 16.33 -16.17 -23.71
C SER A 296 15.51 -17.32 -24.29
N VAL A 297 14.19 -17.18 -24.40
CA VAL A 297 13.30 -18.20 -24.98
C VAL A 297 13.62 -18.42 -26.46
N VAL A 298 13.77 -17.35 -27.24
CA VAL A 298 14.08 -17.43 -28.67
C VAL A 298 15.45 -18.08 -28.89
N ARG A 299 16.47 -17.65 -28.14
CA ARG A 299 17.81 -18.24 -28.24
C ARG A 299 17.82 -19.72 -27.87
N ALA A 300 17.14 -20.10 -26.79
CA ALA A 300 17.05 -21.50 -26.37
C ALA A 300 16.31 -22.35 -27.41
N GLY A 301 15.17 -21.87 -27.91
CA GLY A 301 14.40 -22.53 -28.96
C GLY A 301 15.21 -22.71 -30.24
N TYR A 302 15.94 -21.68 -30.68
CA TYR A 302 16.80 -21.75 -31.87
C TYR A 302 17.85 -22.86 -31.73
N HIS A 303 18.57 -22.91 -30.62
CA HIS A 303 19.59 -23.94 -30.41
C HIS A 303 19.01 -25.35 -30.20
N MET A 304 17.81 -25.48 -29.64
CA MET A 304 17.14 -26.78 -29.54
C MET A 304 16.69 -27.32 -30.89
N VAL A 305 16.31 -26.43 -31.83
CA VAL A 305 15.91 -26.82 -33.18
C VAL A 305 17.12 -27.07 -34.08
N ASN A 306 18.20 -26.27 -33.93
CA ASN A 306 19.34 -26.27 -34.85
C ASN A 306 20.61 -26.96 -34.29
N GLY A 307 20.59 -27.49 -33.07
CA GLY A 307 21.77 -28.04 -32.40
C GLY A 307 22.11 -29.47 -32.80
N THR A 308 22.97 -29.67 -33.82
CA THR A 308 24.19 -30.53 -33.77
C THR A 308 25.06 -30.51 -35.05
N GLU A 309 25.05 -29.48 -35.92
CA GLU A 309 26.01 -29.48 -37.05
C GLU A 309 26.80 -28.16 -37.26
N THR A 310 28.13 -28.32 -37.16
CA THR A 310 29.22 -27.58 -37.82
C THR A 310 29.62 -26.15 -37.42
N ILE A 311 30.78 -26.10 -36.75
CA ILE A 311 31.89 -25.14 -36.76
C ILE A 311 31.68 -23.86 -37.59
N ARG A 312 31.32 -22.76 -36.90
CA ARG A 312 31.90 -21.42 -37.11
C ARG A 312 31.74 -20.62 -35.81
N GLU A 313 32.80 -19.96 -35.38
CA GLU A 313 32.79 -19.03 -34.23
C GLU A 313 31.79 -17.89 -34.50
N SER A 314 30.54 -18.05 -34.06
CA SER A 314 29.58 -16.94 -33.99
C SER A 314 29.63 -16.39 -32.56
N SER A 315 30.27 -15.23 -32.40
CA SER A 315 30.35 -14.48 -31.15
C SER A 315 29.08 -13.65 -30.92
N SER A 316 27.92 -14.31 -30.99
CA SER A 316 26.67 -13.65 -30.62
C SER A 316 26.64 -13.45 -29.10
N GLY A 317 26.62 -12.21 -28.64
CA GLY A 317 26.72 -11.88 -27.23
C GLY A 317 26.32 -10.44 -26.91
N PRO A 318 26.05 -10.15 -25.62
CA PRO A 318 25.76 -8.79 -25.17
C PRO A 318 27.00 -7.91 -25.30
N GLY A 319 26.82 -6.71 -25.85
CA GLY A 319 27.83 -5.66 -25.97
C GLY A 319 27.34 -4.36 -25.34
N ILE A 320 28.27 -3.48 -24.98
CA ILE A 320 27.96 -2.10 -24.62
C ILE A 320 28.12 -1.26 -25.88
N SER A 321 27.06 -0.58 -26.30
CA SER A 321 27.09 0.36 -27.41
C SER A 321 26.72 1.76 -26.93
N TYR A 322 27.36 2.78 -27.47
CA TYR A 322 27.08 4.17 -27.10
C TYR A 322 26.07 4.75 -28.09
N LEU A 323 24.88 5.10 -27.62
CA LEU A 323 23.83 5.70 -28.44
C LEU A 323 23.88 7.22 -28.30
N ASN A 324 23.90 7.94 -29.44
CA ASN A 324 23.79 9.39 -29.47
C ASN A 324 22.35 9.80 -29.12
N THR A 325 22.18 10.69 -28.14
CA THR A 325 20.86 11.24 -27.84
C THR A 325 20.54 12.43 -28.76
N HIS A 326 19.69 12.21 -29.76
CA HIS A 326 18.92 13.29 -30.38
C HIS A 326 17.46 13.15 -29.89
N PRO A 327 16.78 14.20 -29.42
CA PRO A 327 17.06 15.63 -29.59
C PRO A 327 17.51 16.39 -28.32
N PHE A 328 17.74 15.72 -27.20
CA PHE A 328 17.83 16.40 -25.89
C PHE A 328 19.17 17.11 -25.65
N GLU A 329 20.30 16.64 -26.20
CA GLU A 329 21.60 17.33 -26.13
C GLU A 329 22.54 16.84 -27.27
N PRO A 330 22.86 17.67 -28.28
CA PRO A 330 23.77 17.27 -29.35
C PRO A 330 25.16 16.92 -28.81
N GLY A 331 25.55 15.64 -28.90
CA GLY A 331 26.87 15.14 -28.51
C GLY A 331 26.93 14.34 -27.21
N SER A 332 25.81 14.17 -26.49
CA SER A 332 25.75 13.27 -25.33
C SER A 332 25.51 11.81 -25.78
N VAL A 333 26.41 10.93 -25.34
CA VAL A 333 26.32 9.47 -25.53
C VAL A 333 25.84 8.81 -24.24
N VAL A 334 24.77 8.03 -24.32
CA VAL A 334 24.34 7.14 -23.23
C VAL A 334 24.78 5.70 -23.51
N PRO A 335 25.28 4.98 -22.49
CA PRO A 335 25.54 3.56 -22.64
C PRO A 335 24.21 2.82 -22.86
N GLY A 336 24.09 2.16 -24.00
CA GLY A 336 23.01 1.24 -24.34
C GLY A 336 23.51 -0.20 -24.32
N VAL A 337 22.65 -1.11 -23.90
CA VAL A 337 22.90 -2.55 -24.04
C VAL A 337 22.53 -2.94 -25.47
N SER A 338 23.50 -3.43 -26.24
CA SER A 338 23.26 -4.00 -27.56
C SER A 338 23.46 -5.51 -27.52
N TYR A 339 22.81 -6.21 -28.44
CA TYR A 339 23.01 -7.64 -28.62
C TYR A 339 23.36 -7.86 -30.07
N THR A 340 24.60 -8.30 -30.33
CA THR A 340 25.03 -8.62 -31.68
C THR A 340 24.57 -10.04 -32.00
N VAL A 341 23.72 -10.17 -33.01
CA VAL A 341 23.35 -11.46 -33.58
C VAL A 341 24.17 -11.65 -34.85
N GLN A 342 25.17 -12.53 -34.81
CA GLN A 342 25.85 -13.00 -36.01
C GLN A 342 25.14 -14.27 -36.51
N PHE A 343 24.48 -14.13 -37.66
CA PHE A 343 23.82 -15.22 -38.38
C PHE A 343 24.83 -16.10 -39.12
#